data_AF-E9GNV3-F1
#
_entry.id   AF-E9GNV3-F1
#
_cell.length_a   1.000
_cell.length_b   1.000
_cell.length_c   1.000
_cell.angle_alpha   90.00
_cell.angle_beta   90.00
_cell.angle_gamma   90.00
#
_symmetry.space_group_name_H-M   'P 1'
#
loop_
_entity.id
_entity.type
_entity.pdbx_description
1 polymer ?
#
loop_
_entity_poly.entity_id
_entity_poly.type
_entity_poly.pdbx_seq_one_letter_code
_entity_poly.pdbx_strand_id
1 'polypeptide(L)'
;MADCSVVGLQESCYPLCARDGGDCGSCKNVTEDGGIIESPNFPDEYSSNLSCLFTINAPPEKKINLTFTEVSVKECCDFITAYCK
;
A
#
# COMPACT_ATOMS: atom_id res chain seq x y z
N MET A 1 12.10 -11.97 -11.72
CA MET A 1 11.84 -11.23 -10.47
C MET A 1 10.42 -10.75 -10.57
N ALA A 2 9.58 -10.98 -9.56
CA ALA A 2 8.20 -10.51 -9.58
C ALA A 2 8.11 -9.28 -8.66
N ASP A 3 7.73 -8.15 -9.23
CA ASP A 3 7.63 -6.88 -8.51
C ASP A 3 6.16 -6.43 -8.50
N CYS A 4 5.52 -6.53 -7.35
CA CYS A 4 4.16 -5.99 -7.16
C CYS A 4 4.22 -4.70 -6.35
N SER A 5 3.49 -3.70 -6.80
CA SER A 5 3.26 -2.46 -6.07
C SER A 5 1.79 -2.40 -5.70
N VAL A 6 1.51 -2.16 -4.41
CA VAL A 6 0.18 -1.86 -3.92
C VAL A 6 0.16 -0.37 -3.58
N VAL A 7 -0.64 0.40 -4.31
CA VAL A 7 -0.91 1.80 -4.02
C VAL A 7 -2.25 1.86 -3.29
N GLY A 8 -2.26 2.41 -2.08
CA GLY A 8 -3.47 2.53 -1.26
C GLY A 8 -3.69 3.98 -0.83
N LEU A 9 -4.93 4.43 -1.01
CA LEU A 9 -5.54 5.68 -0.51
C LEU A 9 -4.91 6.96 -1.06
N GLN A 10 -5.56 7.64 -2.01
CA GLN A 10 -5.44 9.09 -2.25
C GLN A 10 -6.65 9.75 -2.95
N GLU A 11 -6.97 10.97 -2.50
CA GLU A 11 -7.91 11.99 -3.04
C GLU A 11 -7.21 13.12 -3.86
N SER A 12 -6.21 12.80 -4.70
CA SER A 12 -5.55 13.72 -5.66
C SER A 12 -4.37 13.09 -6.42
N CYS A 13 -4.35 13.18 -7.74
CA CYS A 13 -3.17 12.82 -8.54
C CYS A 13 -2.06 13.88 -8.40
N TYR A 14 -1.09 13.68 -7.51
CA TYR A 14 0.27 14.22 -7.69
C TYR A 14 1.30 13.14 -7.33
N PRO A 15 2.31 12.89 -8.20
CA PRO A 15 3.28 11.81 -8.01
C PRO A 15 4.31 12.23 -6.97
N LEU A 16 3.95 12.21 -5.69
CA LEU A 16 4.85 12.56 -4.59
C LEU A 16 4.74 11.51 -3.48
N CYS A 17 5.22 10.30 -3.74
CA CYS A 17 5.70 9.40 -2.68
C CYS A 17 7.01 9.94 -2.04
N ALA A 18 7.14 11.26 -1.91
CA ALA A 18 8.40 11.95 -1.74
C ALA A 18 8.24 13.11 -0.75
N ARG A 19 8.72 12.85 0.47
CA ARG A 19 9.47 13.76 1.36
C ARG A 19 8.75 14.47 2.51
N ASP A 20 7.44 14.36 2.68
CA ASP A 20 6.82 14.86 3.92
C ASP A 20 6.29 13.70 4.73
N GLY A 21 6.59 13.71 6.04
CA GLY A 21 6.23 12.67 7.00
C GLY A 21 4.72 12.56 7.22
N GLY A 22 4.00 12.11 6.20
CA GLY A 22 2.63 11.65 6.31
C GLY A 22 2.54 10.34 7.09
N ASP A 23 1.35 10.10 7.64
CA ASP A 23 1.01 8.96 8.50
C ASP A 23 1.28 7.59 7.83
N CYS A 24 1.42 7.55 6.51
CA CYS A 24 1.97 6.41 5.80
C CYS A 24 3.48 6.37 6.01
N GLY A 25 3.91 5.74 7.10
CA GLY A 25 5.32 5.61 7.47
C GLY A 25 6.17 4.98 6.36
N SER A 26 6.66 5.80 5.43
CA SER A 26 7.58 5.49 4.33
C SER A 26 7.08 4.41 3.34
N CYS A 27 7.58 4.44 2.10
CA CYS A 27 7.39 3.34 1.15
C CYS A 27 7.96 2.05 1.74
N LYS A 28 7.12 1.22 2.36
CA LYS A 28 7.57 0.00 3.03
C LYS A 28 7.86 -1.06 1.97
N ASN A 29 9.09 -1.56 1.97
CA ASN A 29 9.50 -2.72 1.18
C ASN A 29 9.24 -3.98 2.00
N VAL A 30 8.29 -4.82 1.56
CA VAL A 30 8.10 -6.16 2.11
C VAL A 30 8.94 -7.12 1.27
N THR A 31 9.97 -7.70 1.87
CA THR A 31 10.92 -8.59 1.19
C THR A 31 10.89 -10.00 1.79
N GLU A 32 10.99 -10.99 0.90
CA GLU A 32 11.30 -12.41 1.14
C GLU A 32 10.21 -13.34 1.72
N ASP A 33 9.68 -13.09 2.91
CA ASP A 33 8.80 -14.05 3.62
C ASP A 33 7.33 -13.63 3.74
N GLY A 34 6.98 -12.49 3.15
CA GLY A 34 5.66 -11.90 3.26
C GLY A 34 5.46 -11.14 4.58
N GLY A 35 4.25 -10.67 4.81
CA GLY A 35 3.92 -9.88 5.99
C GLY A 35 2.52 -9.29 5.90
N ILE A 36 2.12 -8.57 6.94
CA ILE A 36 0.85 -7.84 6.99
C ILE A 36 1.12 -6.37 6.65
N ILE A 37 0.29 -5.82 5.77
CA ILE A 37 0.25 -4.40 5.44
C ILE A 37 -1.06 -3.86 6.00
N GLU A 38 -0.95 -2.82 6.83
CA GLU A 38 -2.09 -2.19 7.50
C GLU A 38 -2.14 -0.72 7.11
N SER A 39 -3.34 -0.14 7.14
CA SER A 39 -3.49 1.31 7.02
C SER A 39 -2.86 2.01 8.22
N PRO A 40 -2.43 3.27 8.09
CA PRO A 40 -2.09 4.08 9.25
C PRO A 40 -3.22 4.05 10.28
N ASN A 41 -2.85 3.97 11.55
CA ASN A 41 -3.76 3.92 12.71
C ASN A 41 -4.64 2.68 12.85
N PHE A 42 -4.53 1.68 11.96
CA PHE A 42 -5.29 0.44 12.13
C PHE A 42 -5.12 -0.13 13.56
N PRO A 43 -6.21 -0.50 14.28
CA PRO A 43 -7.58 -0.71 13.78
C PRO A 43 -8.49 0.53 13.72
N ASP A 44 -7.99 1.71 14.08
CA ASP A 44 -8.73 2.97 13.96
C ASP A 44 -8.79 3.47 12.50
N GLU A 45 -9.62 4.49 12.26
CA GLU A 45 -9.78 5.09 10.92
C GLU A 45 -8.47 5.72 10.41
N TYR A 46 -8.19 5.52 9.13
CA TYR A 46 -7.06 6.16 8.47
C TYR A 46 -7.32 7.66 8.28
N SER A 47 -6.25 8.44 8.39
CA SER A 47 -6.27 9.89 8.16
C SER A 47 -6.67 10.23 6.71
N SER A 48 -7.34 11.37 6.49
CA SER A 48 -7.65 11.85 5.13
C SER A 48 -6.39 12.30 4.37
N ASN A 49 -6.46 12.33 3.03
CA ASN A 49 -5.38 12.81 2.13
C ASN A 49 -4.07 12.01 2.21
N LEU A 50 -4.17 10.69 2.41
CA LEU A 50 -3.00 9.81 2.33
C LEU A 50 -2.60 9.55 0.87
N SER A 51 -1.39 8.99 0.68
CA SER A 51 -0.87 8.48 -0.59
C SER A 51 0.15 7.38 -0.30
N CYS A 52 -0.32 6.17 0.00
CA CYS A 52 0.54 5.07 0.43
C CYS A 52 1.01 4.24 -0.77
N LEU A 53 2.32 4.00 -0.87
CA LEU A 53 2.89 3.03 -1.81
C LEU A 53 3.65 1.95 -1.04
N PHE A 54 3.22 0.71 -1.22
CA PHE A 54 3.88 -0.48 -0.69
C PHE A 54 4.50 -1.26 -1.85
N THR A 55 5.78 -1.58 -1.73
CA THR A 55 6.49 -2.39 -2.72
C THR A 55 6.77 -3.77 -2.15
N ILE A 56 6.38 -4.79 -2.89
CA ILE A 56 6.52 -6.19 -2.50
C ILE A 56 7.42 -6.84 -3.54
N ASN A 57 8.59 -7.30 -3.10
CA ASN A 57 9.56 -7.96 -3.97
C ASN A 57 9.64 -9.44 -3.60
N ALA A 58 9.48 -10.30 -4.60
CA ALA A 58 9.67 -11.73 -4.47
C ALA A 58 10.83 -12.22 -5.36
N PRO A 59 11.64 -13.19 -4.89
CA PRO A 59 12.67 -13.81 -5.72
C PRO A 59 12.05 -14.49 -6.95
N PRO A 60 12.83 -14.71 -8.05
CA PRO A 60 12.32 -15.15 -9.35
C PRO A 60 11.47 -16.43 -9.37
N GLU A 61 11.58 -17.28 -8.34
CA GLU A 61 10.89 -18.56 -8.25
C GLU A 61 9.67 -18.52 -7.30
N LYS A 62 9.41 -17.38 -6.65
CA LYS A 62 8.25 -17.19 -5.78
C LYS A 62 7.16 -16.39 -6.50
N LYS A 63 5.90 -16.65 -6.11
CA LYS A 63 4.72 -15.86 -6.53
C LYS A 63 4.27 -14.98 -5.38
N ILE A 64 3.74 -13.81 -5.71
CA ILE A 64 3.14 -12.91 -4.72
C ILE A 64 1.65 -13.23 -4.64
N ASN A 65 1.17 -13.56 -3.44
CA ASN A 65 -0.26 -13.73 -3.14
C ASN A 65 -0.69 -12.58 -2.22
N LEU A 66 -1.69 -11.81 -2.63
CA LEU A 66 -2.27 -10.73 -1.85
C LEU A 66 -3.62 -11.16 -1.32
N THR A 67 -3.86 -10.97 -0.03
CA THR A 67 -5.14 -11.28 0.61
C THR A 67 -5.57 -10.08 1.44
N PHE A 68 -6.74 -9.56 1.10
CA PHE A 68 -7.38 -8.51 1.88
C PHE A 68 -8.12 -9.16 3.04
N THR A 69 -7.61 -8.98 4.26
CA THR A 69 -8.21 -9.51 5.48
C THR A 69 -9.31 -8.61 6.01
N GLU A 70 -9.12 -7.29 5.91
CA GLU A 70 -10.09 -6.28 6.32
C GLU A 70 -9.99 -5.07 5.39
N VAL A 71 -11.13 -4.58 4.89
CA VAL A 71 -11.21 -3.43 3.99
C VAL A 71 -12.40 -2.58 4.39
N SER A 72 -12.12 -1.35 4.81
CA SER A 72 -13.11 -0.30 5.02
C SER A 72 -12.55 0.97 4.38
N VAL A 73 -13.17 1.43 3.29
CA VAL A 73 -12.74 2.63 2.56
C VAL A 73 -13.95 3.51 2.26
N LYS A 74 -13.75 4.82 2.14
CA LYS A 74 -14.84 5.73 1.77
C LYS A 74 -15.20 5.55 0.30
N GLU A 75 -16.46 5.24 0.05
CA GLU A 75 -17.00 4.93 -1.27
C GLU A 75 -16.76 6.03 -2.31
N CYS A 76 -16.76 7.31 -1.90
CA CYS A 76 -16.81 8.39 -2.87
C CYS A 76 -15.46 8.67 -3.56
N CYS A 77 -14.32 8.39 -2.94
CA CYS A 77 -13.05 8.88 -3.48
C CYS A 77 -11.80 8.08 -3.06
N ASP A 78 -11.93 7.06 -2.21
CA ASP A 78 -10.80 6.24 -1.77
C ASP A 78 -10.72 4.94 -2.58
N PHE A 79 -9.51 4.54 -2.96
CA PHE A 79 -9.27 3.32 -3.70
C PHE A 79 -7.99 2.61 -3.25
N ILE A 80 -7.99 1.29 -3.45
CA ILE A 80 -6.81 0.44 -3.31
C ILE A 80 -6.51 -0.14 -4.69
N THR A 81 -5.31 0.10 -5.20
CA THR A 81 -4.85 -0.41 -6.49
C THR A 81 -3.66 -1.34 -6.28
N ALA A 82 -3.79 -2.59 -6.70
CA ALA A 82 -2.68 -3.54 -6.74
C ALA A 82 -2.29 -3.80 -8.20
N TYR A 83 -1.01 -3.62 -8.54
CA TYR A 83 -0.48 -3.97 -9.85
C TYR A 83 0.87 -4.65 -9.72
N CYS A 84 1.11 -5.63 -10.59
CA CYS A 84 2.37 -6.33 -10.69
C CYS A 84 2.99 -6.08 -12.06
N LYS A 85 4.31 -5.90 -12.11
CA LYS A 85 5.09 -5.79 -13.34
C LYS A 85 5.64 -7.15 -13.75
#